data_AF-A0A9E2EP23-F1
#
_entry.id   AF-A0A9E2EP23-F1
#
_cell.length_a   1.000
_cell.length_b   1.000
_cell.length_c   1.000
_cell.angle_alpha   90.00
_cell.angle_beta   90.00
_cell.angle_gamma   90.00
#
_symmetry.space_group_name_H-M   'P 1'
#
loop_
_entity.id
_entity.type
_entity.pdbx_description
1 polymer ?
#
loop_
_entity_poly.entity_id
_entity_poly.type
_entity_poly.pdbx_seq_one_letter_code
_entity_poly.pdbx_strand_id
1 'polypeptide(L)'
;MKRTILIFSALILSLLVLFQLGKYGMMSGDITLEFIISTIAIVFFLIGIYINKRTLAKRTNEITDIDHSKIKALDISDREYEVLILIAEGLSNREIADRLFLTESTIKTHVSNLLLKLGAKRRTQAIQMAKAENIL
;
A
#
# COMPACT_ATOMS: atom_id res chain seq x y z
N MET A 1 7.82 9.82 -6.86
CA MET A 1 7.84 11.28 -7.05
C MET A 1 7.50 11.69 -8.48
N LYS A 2 8.23 11.26 -9.52
CA LYS A 2 7.95 11.65 -10.93
C LYS A 2 6.50 11.35 -11.41
N ARG A 3 5.92 10.20 -11.01
CA ARG A 3 4.53 9.85 -11.35
C ARG A 3 3.48 10.75 -10.69
N THR A 4 3.75 11.18 -9.46
CA THR A 4 2.86 12.10 -8.72
C THR A 4 2.82 13.47 -9.39
N ILE A 5 3.99 13.98 -9.80
CA ILE A 5 4.12 15.26 -10.53
C ILE A 5 3.38 15.23 -11.88
N LEU A 6 3.45 14.10 -12.60
CA LEU A 6 2.69 13.91 -13.86
C LEU A 6 1.17 13.93 -13.66
N ILE A 7 0.67 13.38 -12.55
CA ILE A 7 -0.76 13.39 -12.25
C ILE A 7 -1.23 14.81 -11.91
N PHE A 8 -0.49 15.54 -11.07
CA PHE A 8 -0.84 16.91 -10.72
C PHE A 8 -0.76 17.87 -11.91
N SER A 9 0.24 17.71 -12.79
CA SER A 9 0.35 18.52 -14.01
C SER A 9 -0.79 18.24 -15.00
N ALA A 10 -1.20 16.99 -15.18
CA ALA A 10 -2.37 16.65 -15.99
C ALA A 10 -3.68 17.23 -15.42
N LEU A 11 -3.82 17.23 -14.09
CA LEU A 11 -5.00 17.79 -13.41
C LEU A 11 -5.07 19.31 -13.57
N ILE A 12 -3.94 20.01 -13.42
CA ILE A 12 -3.86 21.47 -13.63
C ILE A 12 -4.15 21.83 -15.09
N LEU A 13 -3.62 21.06 -16.05
CA LEU A 13 -3.88 21.28 -17.47
C LEU A 13 -5.37 21.10 -17.80
N SER A 14 -6.00 20.05 -17.26
CA SER A 14 -7.45 19.81 -17.42
C SER A 14 -8.28 20.94 -16.83
N LEU A 15 -7.88 21.49 -15.68
CA LEU A 15 -8.56 22.61 -15.03
C LEU A 15 -8.44 23.91 -15.85
N LEU A 16 -7.28 24.15 -16.47
CA LEU A 16 -7.08 25.32 -17.33
C LEU A 16 -7.90 25.23 -18.63
N VAL A 17 -7.95 24.05 -19.26
CA VAL A 17 -8.80 23.80 -20.43
C VAL A 17 -10.27 24.00 -20.08
N LEU A 18 -10.68 23.56 -18.89
CA LEU A 18 -12.02 23.81 -18.34
C LEU A 18 -12.39 25.29 -18.33
N PHE A 19 -11.48 26.09 -17.78
CA PHE A 19 -11.70 27.51 -17.57
C PHE A 19 -11.77 28.26 -18.91
N GLN A 20 -10.96 27.87 -19.90
CA GLN A 20 -11.05 28.41 -21.25
C GLN A 20 -12.37 28.08 -21.94
N LEU A 21 -12.83 26.82 -21.83
CA LEU A 21 -14.12 26.41 -22.42
C LEU A 21 -15.30 27.12 -21.76
N GLY A 22 -15.27 27.30 -20.43
CA GLY A 22 -16.27 28.09 -19.71
C GLY A 22 -16.33 29.54 -20.20
N LYS A 23 -15.17 30.17 -20.43
CA LYS A 23 -15.09 31.53 -20.97
C LYS A 23 -15.61 31.62 -22.41
N TYR A 24 -15.33 30.60 -23.24
CA TYR A 24 -15.77 30.55 -24.63
C TYR A 24 -17.27 30.29 -24.77
N GLY A 25 -17.84 29.46 -23.90
CA GLY A 25 -19.29 29.23 -23.81
C GLY A 25 -20.07 30.49 -23.43
N MET A 26 -19.50 31.33 -22.56
CA MET A 26 -20.10 32.60 -22.14
C MET A 26 -20.19 33.63 -23.28
N MET A 27 -19.39 33.48 -24.33
CA MET A 27 -19.37 34.39 -25.48
C MET A 27 -20.29 33.96 -26.63
N SER A 28 -20.73 32.70 -26.64
CA SER A 28 -21.50 32.11 -27.77
C SER A 28 -22.98 31.82 -27.46
N GLY A 29 -23.44 32.03 -26.21
CA GLY A 29 -24.87 32.00 -25.84
C GLY A 29 -25.57 30.64 -25.83
N ASP A 30 -25.09 29.64 -26.57
CA ASP A 30 -25.82 28.38 -26.83
C ASP A 30 -25.16 27.10 -26.30
N ILE A 31 -24.07 27.20 -25.53
CA ILE A 31 -23.47 26.02 -24.90
C ILE A 31 -24.06 25.85 -23.50
N THR A 32 -25.03 24.94 -23.39
CA THR A 32 -25.65 24.65 -22.09
C THR A 32 -24.62 24.04 -21.13
N LEU A 33 -24.67 24.49 -19.88
CA LEU A 33 -23.77 24.12 -18.79
C LEU A 33 -23.69 22.59 -18.59
N GLU A 34 -24.74 21.87 -18.99
CA GLU A 34 -24.86 20.41 -18.99
C GLU A 34 -23.80 19.71 -19.86
N PHE A 35 -23.44 20.25 -21.04
CA PHE A 35 -22.43 19.65 -21.90
C PHE A 35 -21.02 19.77 -21.32
N ILE A 36 -20.76 20.87 -20.62
CA ILE A 36 -19.48 21.12 -19.95
C ILE A 36 -19.33 20.11 -18.81
N ILE A 37 -20.33 19.98 -17.93
CA ILE A 37 -20.30 19.01 -16.82
C ILE A 37 -20.17 17.58 -17.34
N SER A 38 -20.87 17.21 -18.42
CA SER A 38 -20.79 15.87 -19.00
C SER A 38 -19.38 15.53 -19.49
N THR A 39 -18.71 16.47 -20.15
CA THR A 39 -17.33 16.29 -20.62
C THR A 39 -16.36 16.11 -19.45
N ILE A 40 -16.55 16.89 -18.38
CA ILE A 40 -15.75 16.79 -17.14
C ILE A 40 -15.91 15.41 -16.52
N ALA A 41 -17.15 14.96 -16.33
CA ALA A 41 -17.44 13.69 -15.71
C ALA A 41 -16.76 12.53 -16.46
N ILE A 42 -16.78 12.54 -17.80
CA ILE A 42 -16.14 11.51 -18.62
C ILE A 42 -14.62 11.51 -18.45
N VAL A 43 -13.98 12.69 -18.52
CA VAL A 43 -12.52 12.82 -18.36
C VAL A 43 -12.09 12.34 -16.96
N PHE A 44 -12.76 12.79 -15.91
CA PHE A 44 -12.46 12.37 -14.54
C PHE A 44 -12.72 10.88 -14.30
N PHE A 45 -13.78 10.31 -14.87
CA PHE A 45 -14.10 8.89 -14.77
C PHE A 45 -13.02 8.01 -15.43
N LEU A 46 -12.59 8.37 -16.65
CA LEU A 46 -11.54 7.65 -17.37
C LEU A 46 -10.18 7.73 -16.65
N ILE A 47 -9.83 8.90 -16.10
CA ILE A 47 -8.61 9.08 -15.30
C ILE A 47 -8.68 8.24 -14.02
N GLY A 48 -9.83 8.25 -13.32
CA GLY A 48 -10.06 7.45 -12.13
C GLY A 48 -9.88 5.95 -12.38
N ILE A 49 -10.47 5.43 -13.47
CA ILE A 49 -10.32 4.03 -13.88
C ILE A 49 -8.86 3.71 -14.22
N TYR A 50 -8.17 4.57 -14.98
CA TYR A 50 -6.79 4.33 -15.38
C TYR A 50 -5.83 4.28 -14.18
N ILE A 51 -6.05 5.15 -13.18
CA ILE A 51 -5.29 5.12 -11.92
C ILE A 51 -5.60 3.85 -11.13
N ASN A 52 -6.88 3.45 -11.04
CA ASN A 52 -7.31 2.28 -10.26
C ASN A 52 -6.81 0.94 -10.86
N LYS A 53 -6.75 0.82 -12.19
CA LYS A 53 -6.31 -0.43 -12.85
C LYS A 53 -4.87 -0.83 -12.48
N ARG A 54 -4.00 0.13 -12.14
CA ARG A 54 -2.62 -0.15 -11.67
C ARG A 54 -2.53 -0.58 -10.20
N THR A 55 -3.59 -0.35 -9.41
CA THR A 55 -3.65 -0.75 -8.00
C THR A 55 -4.21 -2.17 -7.84
N LEU A 56 -5.15 -2.59 -8.71
CA LEU A 56 -5.70 -3.95 -8.69
C LEU A 56 -4.79 -4.99 -9.33
N ALA A 57 -4.06 -4.65 -10.41
CA ALA A 57 -3.14 -5.61 -11.06
C ALA A 57 -1.92 -6.00 -10.21
N LYS A 58 -1.65 -5.29 -9.09
CA LYS A 58 -0.60 -5.64 -8.13
C LYS A 58 -1.13 -6.32 -6.85
N ARG A 59 -2.44 -6.64 -6.77
CA ARG A 59 -3.06 -7.20 -5.56
C ARG A 59 -3.61 -8.62 -5.72
N THR A 60 -3.56 -9.23 -6.89
CA THR A 60 -4.22 -10.53 -7.15
C THR A 60 -3.29 -11.69 -7.52
N ASN A 61 -1.96 -11.53 -7.50
CA ASN A 61 -1.03 -12.59 -7.95
C ASN A 61 0.12 -12.95 -6.99
N GLU A 62 0.00 -12.64 -5.71
CA GLU A 62 0.91 -13.18 -4.68
C GLU A 62 0.09 -13.74 -3.52
N ILE A 63 -0.65 -14.82 -3.78
CA ILE A 63 -0.73 -15.89 -2.79
C ILE A 63 0.54 -16.70 -3.04
N THR A 64 1.68 -16.11 -2.67
CA THR A 64 2.99 -16.75 -2.78
C THR A 64 3.02 -17.89 -1.80
N ASP A 65 3.22 -19.09 -2.34
CA ASP A 65 3.86 -20.19 -1.63
C ASP A 65 4.94 -19.61 -0.71
N ILE A 66 4.74 -19.72 0.61
CA ILE A 66 5.64 -19.10 1.60
C ILE A 66 7.02 -19.65 1.30
N ASP A 67 7.95 -18.79 0.93
CA ASP A 67 9.28 -19.23 0.51
C ASP A 67 10.08 -19.67 1.74
N HIS A 68 9.85 -20.92 2.15
CA HIS A 68 10.55 -21.57 3.26
C HIS A 68 12.07 -21.61 3.04
N SER A 69 12.55 -21.45 1.79
CA SER A 69 13.98 -21.35 1.52
C SER A 69 14.57 -20.02 1.98
N LYS A 70 13.82 -18.92 1.87
CA LYS A 70 14.23 -17.60 2.37
C LYS A 70 14.18 -17.50 3.88
N ILE A 71 13.21 -18.14 4.53
CA ILE A 71 13.15 -18.21 6.00
C ILE A 71 14.44 -18.85 6.55
N LYS A 72 14.92 -19.93 5.90
CA LYS A 72 16.22 -20.54 6.23
C LYS A 72 17.41 -19.64 5.91
N ALA A 73 17.38 -18.90 4.81
CA ALA A 73 18.47 -17.99 4.44
C ALA A 73 18.64 -16.83 5.44
N LEU A 74 17.54 -16.38 6.07
CA LEU A 74 17.52 -15.37 7.12
C LEU A 74 17.77 -15.94 8.53
N ASP A 75 18.00 -17.25 8.64
CA ASP A 75 18.17 -17.98 9.90
C ASP A 75 17.02 -17.75 10.90
N ILE A 76 15.80 -17.50 10.41
CA ILE A 76 14.63 -17.28 11.27
C ILE A 76 14.17 -18.64 11.80
N SER A 77 14.15 -18.78 13.12
CA SER A 77 13.63 -19.99 13.77
C SER A 77 12.12 -20.07 13.68
N ASP A 78 11.57 -21.29 13.80
CA ASP A 78 10.12 -21.52 13.79
C ASP A 78 9.37 -20.65 14.82
N ARG A 79 9.96 -20.45 16.01
CA ARG A 79 9.39 -19.59 17.05
C ARG A 79 9.44 -18.11 16.69
N GLU A 80 10.52 -17.63 16.10
CA GLU A 80 10.59 -16.25 15.61
C GLU A 80 9.60 -16.02 14.46
N TYR A 81 9.37 -17.04 13.63
CA TYR A 81 8.39 -17.01 12.56
C TYR A 81 6.95 -16.96 13.10
N GLU A 82 6.60 -17.80 14.09
CA GLU A 82 5.31 -17.72 14.80
C GLU A 82 5.08 -16.33 15.39
N VAL A 83 6.11 -15.76 16.04
CA VAL A 83 6.05 -14.40 16.60
C VAL A 83 5.85 -13.35 15.50
N LEU A 84 6.52 -13.49 14.35
CA LEU A 84 6.36 -12.59 13.19
C LEU A 84 4.92 -12.59 12.66
N ILE A 85 4.28 -13.76 12.55
CA ILE A 85 2.87 -13.89 12.13
C ILE A 85 1.96 -13.14 13.10
N LEU A 86 2.13 -13.37 14.41
CA LEU A 86 1.29 -12.74 15.42
C LEU A 86 1.52 -11.22 15.51
N ILE A 87 2.74 -10.76 15.23
CA ILE A 87 3.05 -9.32 15.09
C ILE A 87 2.30 -8.72 13.89
N ALA A 88 2.20 -9.46 12.79
CA ALA A 88 1.49 -9.03 11.58
C ALA A 88 -0.02 -8.97 11.77
N GLU A 89 -0.58 -9.82 12.63
CA GLU A 89 -1.97 -9.73 13.11
C GLU A 89 -2.23 -8.52 14.02
N GLY A 90 -1.18 -7.80 14.43
CA GLY A 90 -1.30 -6.58 15.23
C GLY A 90 -1.25 -6.82 16.75
N LEU A 91 -0.97 -8.04 17.20
CA LEU A 91 -0.94 -8.38 18.62
C LEU A 91 0.21 -7.68 19.37
N SER A 92 -0.02 -7.39 20.64
CA SER A 92 0.98 -6.92 21.60
C SER A 92 1.84 -8.07 22.13
N ASN A 93 3.02 -7.78 22.68
CA ASN A 93 3.89 -8.82 23.23
C ASN A 93 3.21 -9.64 24.34
N ARG A 94 2.29 -9.03 25.10
CA ARG A 94 1.50 -9.72 26.11
C ARG A 94 0.52 -10.70 25.49
N GLU A 95 -0.24 -10.28 24.49
CA GLU A 95 -1.19 -11.17 23.79
C GLU A 95 -0.47 -12.31 23.06
N ILE A 96 0.70 -12.03 22.49
CA ILE A 96 1.56 -13.06 21.88
C ILE A 96 2.03 -14.05 22.94
N ALA A 97 2.45 -13.56 24.10
CA ALA A 97 2.89 -14.39 25.22
C ALA A 97 1.77 -15.31 25.71
N ASP A 98 0.55 -14.76 25.87
CA ASP A 98 -0.64 -15.53 26.25
C ASP A 98 -0.97 -16.62 25.22
N ARG A 99 -0.86 -16.31 23.92
CA ARG A 99 -1.19 -17.24 22.83
C ARG A 99 -0.16 -18.35 22.64
N LEU A 100 1.11 -18.05 22.89
CA LEU A 100 2.22 -19.00 22.79
C LEU A 100 2.54 -19.71 24.11
N PHE A 101 1.79 -19.42 25.19
CA PHE A 101 2.03 -19.95 26.54
C PHE A 101 3.45 -19.65 27.05
N LEU A 102 3.93 -18.43 26.79
CA LEU A 102 5.26 -17.93 27.17
C LEU A 102 5.15 -16.68 28.04
N THR A 103 6.26 -16.20 28.58
CA THR A 103 6.30 -14.91 29.28
C THR A 103 6.51 -13.76 28.31
N GLU A 104 6.00 -12.56 28.64
CA GLU A 104 6.23 -11.35 27.83
C GLU A 104 7.73 -11.05 27.63
N SER A 105 8.56 -11.36 28.62
CA SER A 105 10.02 -11.22 28.54
C SER A 105 10.61 -12.12 27.46
N THR A 106 10.17 -13.38 27.39
CA THR A 106 10.57 -14.34 26.36
C THR A 106 10.19 -13.83 24.96
N ILE A 107 8.97 -13.31 24.81
CA ILE A 107 8.53 -12.72 23.54
C ILE A 107 9.39 -11.51 23.18
N LYS A 108 9.71 -10.61 24.11
CA LYS A 108 10.62 -9.48 23.85
C LYS A 108 11.97 -9.93 23.30
N THR A 109 12.52 -11.02 23.83
CA THR A 109 13.77 -11.61 23.31
C THR A 109 13.59 -12.13 21.88
N HIS A 110 12.53 -12.89 21.60
CA HIS A 110 12.24 -13.36 20.25
C HIS A 110 12.04 -12.21 19.26
N VAL A 111 11.32 -11.15 19.65
CA VAL A 111 11.14 -9.95 18.82
C VAL A 111 12.47 -9.25 18.57
N SER A 112 13.32 -9.10 19.59
CA SER A 112 14.63 -8.48 19.43
C SER A 112 15.51 -9.26 18.44
N ASN A 113 15.56 -10.59 18.55
CA ASN A 113 16.34 -11.43 17.65
C ASN A 113 15.77 -11.42 16.23
N LEU A 114 14.44 -11.52 16.08
CA LEU A 114 13.74 -11.40 14.80
C LEU A 114 14.05 -10.06 14.11
N LEU A 115 14.02 -8.95 14.84
CA LEU A 115 14.36 -7.63 14.33
C LEU A 115 15.80 -7.56 13.85
N LEU A 116 16.74 -8.12 14.60
CA LEU A 116 18.14 -8.20 14.19
C LEU A 116 18.33 -9.02 12.91
N LYS A 117 17.71 -10.20 12.82
CA LYS A 117 17.78 -11.09 11.64
C LYS A 117 17.18 -10.46 10.39
N LEU A 118 16.08 -9.70 10.53
CA LEU A 118 15.46 -8.97 9.43
C LEU A 118 16.16 -7.63 9.12
N GLY A 119 17.13 -7.18 9.92
CA GLY A 119 17.72 -5.85 9.79
C GLY A 119 16.74 -4.70 10.08
N ALA A 120 15.67 -5.00 10.81
CA ALA A 120 14.61 -4.06 11.15
C ALA A 120 14.89 -3.35 12.50
N LYS A 121 14.60 -2.05 12.59
CA LYS A 121 14.67 -1.29 13.85
C LYS A 121 13.35 -1.25 14.61
N ARG A 122 12.23 -1.50 13.92
CA ARG A 122 10.87 -1.38 14.47
C ARG A 122 9.99 -2.52 13.98
N ARG A 123 9.00 -2.91 14.79
CA ARG A 123 8.02 -3.96 14.44
C ARG A 123 7.34 -3.72 13.08
N THR A 124 6.95 -2.49 12.78
CA THR A 124 6.31 -2.16 11.51
C THR A 124 7.25 -2.31 10.32
N GLN A 125 8.54 -2.03 10.54
CA GLN A 125 9.57 -2.23 9.51
C GLN A 125 9.81 -3.72 9.26
N ALA A 126 9.80 -4.54 10.32
CA ALA A 126 9.90 -5.99 10.20
C ALA A 126 8.77 -6.57 9.36
N ILE A 127 7.53 -6.14 9.57
CA ILE A 127 6.38 -6.54 8.75
C ILE A 127 6.59 -6.15 7.28
N GLN A 128 7.05 -4.93 7.01
CA GLN A 128 7.30 -4.47 5.63
C GLN A 128 8.42 -5.27 4.95
N MET A 129 9.50 -5.57 5.67
CA MET A 129 10.62 -6.38 5.17
C MET A 129 10.20 -7.82 4.93
N ALA A 130 9.46 -8.43 5.86
CA ALA A 130 8.92 -9.77 5.71
C ALA A 130 8.03 -9.91 4.46
N LYS A 131 7.17 -8.91 4.21
CA LYS A 131 6.36 -8.84 2.97
C LYS A 131 7.22 -8.67 1.73
N ALA A 132 8.25 -7.83 1.79
CA ALA A 132 9.16 -7.62 0.66
C ALA A 132 9.96 -8.88 0.32
N GLU A 133 10.26 -9.70 1.32
CA GLU A 133 10.96 -10.98 1.16
C GLU A 133 10.03 -12.15 0.82
N ASN A 134 8.70 -11.96 0.77
CA ASN A 134 7.70 -13.02 0.56
C ASN A 134 7.71 -14.12 1.63
N ILE A 135 7.97 -13.73 2.89
CA ILE A 135 7.87 -14.62 4.05
C ILE A 135 6.65 -14.32 4.94
N LEU A 136 5.83 -13.32 4.58
CA LEU A 136 4.59 -12.90 5.25
C LEU A 136 3.64 -12.28 4.23
#